data_AF-A0A2S5LUJ4-F1
#
_entry.id   AF-A0A2S5LUJ4-F1
#
_cell.length_a   1.000
_cell.length_b   1.000
_cell.length_c   1.000
_cell.angle_alpha   90.00
_cell.angle_beta   90.00
_cell.angle_gamma   90.00
#
_symmetry.space_group_name_H-M   'P 1'
#
loop_
_entity.id
_entity.type
_entity.pdbx_description
1 polymer ?
#
loop_
_entity_poly.entity_id
_entity_poly.type
_entity_poly.pdbx_seq_one_letter_code
_entity_poly.pdbx_strand_id
1 'polypeptide(L)'
;MEIHTGEIYGKQTASKFVMYNVLKVSKATRSTQEVVTLQNIDNPLSLFETTAQKLASSGYIRISQTPYIDLEAATPKRRKAAKKPTRCPLTFDFLEDRADSERPAPILPDLFSPA
;
A
#
# COMPACT_ATOMS: atom_id res chain seq x y z
N MET A 1 -3.95 -6.17 27.89
CA MET A 1 -4.52 -5.96 26.55
C MET A 1 -3.37 -6.13 25.59
N GLU A 2 -3.41 -7.17 24.78
CA GLU A 2 -2.35 -7.47 23.81
C GLU A 2 -2.69 -6.75 22.50
N ILE A 3 -1.75 -5.93 22.01
CA ILE A 3 -1.92 -5.10 20.81
C ILE A 3 -1.08 -5.73 19.71
N HIS A 4 -1.66 -5.88 18.52
CA HIS A 4 -0.98 -6.50 17.38
C HIS A 4 -0.73 -5.47 16.28
N THR A 5 0.33 -5.71 15.51
CA THR A 5 0.60 -4.95 14.29
C THR A 5 -0.49 -5.19 13.26
N GLY A 6 -0.95 -4.13 12.59
CA GLY A 6 -2.04 -4.18 11.61
C GLY A 6 -3.44 -3.94 12.20
N GLU A 7 -3.60 -3.85 13.52
CA GLU A 7 -4.86 -3.43 14.14
C GLU A 7 -5.18 -1.97 13.85
N ILE A 8 -6.47 -1.62 13.86
CA ILE A 8 -6.96 -0.25 13.66
C ILE A 8 -7.60 0.26 14.95
N TYR A 9 -7.13 1.42 15.41
CA TYR A 9 -7.66 2.13 16.56
C TYR A 9 -8.30 3.44 16.14
N GLY A 10 -9.47 3.74 16.70
CA GLY A 10 -10.19 4.98 16.46
C GLY A 10 -10.26 5.83 17.71
N LYS A 11 -10.19 7.15 17.55
CA LYS A 11 -10.43 8.12 18.61
C LYS A 11 -11.39 9.20 18.15
N GLN A 12 -12.45 9.39 18.91
CA GLN A 12 -13.35 10.52 18.73
C GLN A 12 -12.70 11.78 19.30
N THR A 13 -12.41 12.74 18.42
CA THR A 13 -12.01 14.10 18.79
C THR A 13 -13.25 15.00 18.74
N ALA A 14 -13.19 16.18 19.35
CA ALA A 14 -14.31 17.13 19.38
C ALA A 14 -14.91 17.45 17.99
N SER A 15 -14.08 17.40 16.93
CA SER A 15 -14.49 17.74 15.56
C SER A 15 -14.70 16.54 14.63
N LYS A 16 -14.01 15.41 14.87
CA LYS A 16 -14.05 14.25 13.97
C LYS A 16 -13.59 12.96 14.62
N PHE A 17 -13.99 11.83 14.03
CA PHE A 17 -13.46 10.52 14.35
C PHE A 17 -12.20 10.26 13.53
N VAL A 18 -11.07 10.02 14.19
CA VAL A 18 -9.79 9.77 13.53
C VAL A 18 -9.38 8.33 13.76
N MET A 19 -8.89 7.68 12.71
CA MET A 19 -8.43 6.29 12.77
C MET A 19 -6.92 6.20 12.57
N TYR A 20 -6.33 5.23 13.24
CA TYR A 20 -4.90 5.00 13.29
C TYR A 20 -4.58 3.53 13.09
N ASN A 21 -3.62 3.25 12.22
CA ASN A 21 -3.07 1.92 12.01
C ASN A 21 -1.92 1.67 12.99
N VAL A 22 -1.89 0.49 13.59
CA VAL A 22 -0.75 0.02 14.38
C VAL A 22 0.33 -0.48 13.42
N LEU A 23 1.44 0.24 13.30
CA LEU A 23 2.56 -0.16 12.45
C LEU A 23 3.51 -1.11 13.15
N LYS A 24 3.80 -0.84 14.42
CA LYS A 24 4.84 -1.56 15.16
C LYS A 24 4.46 -1.61 16.63
N VAL A 25 4.65 -2.78 17.23
CA VAL A 25 4.56 -2.99 18.67
C VAL A 25 5.94 -3.45 19.13
N SER A 26 6.56 -2.68 20.01
CA SER A 26 7.88 -2.97 20.57
C SER A 26 7.76 -3.20 22.06
N LYS A 27 8.31 -4.32 22.55
CA LYS A 27 8.43 -4.58 23.99
C LYS A 27 9.66 -3.83 24.50
N ALA A 28 9.49 -2.93 25.46
CA ALA A 28 10.63 -2.27 26.09
C ALA A 28 11.38 -3.29 26.95
N THR A 29 12.65 -3.54 26.64
CA THR A 29 13.48 -4.67 27.15
C THR A 29 13.68 -4.71 28.67
N ARG A 30 13.19 -3.71 29.43
CA ARG A 30 13.30 -3.63 30.90
C ARG A 30 12.01 -3.17 31.61
N SER A 31 10.92 -2.92 30.88
CA SER A 31 9.65 -2.53 31.46
C SER A 31 8.53 -3.36 30.85
N THR A 32 7.52 -3.69 31.66
CA THR A 32 6.29 -4.36 31.24
C THR A 32 5.40 -3.48 30.34
N GLN A 33 5.95 -2.39 29.79
CA GLN A 33 5.26 -1.43 28.95
C GLN A 33 5.58 -1.68 27.47
N GLU A 34 4.54 -1.91 26.69
CA GLU A 34 4.62 -2.00 25.24
C GLU A 34 4.54 -0.61 24.63
N VAL A 35 5.47 -0.31 23.73
CA VAL A 35 5.50 0.90 22.91
C VAL A 35 4.86 0.58 21.57
N VAL A 36 3.83 1.34 21.22
CA VAL A 36 3.00 1.16 20.03
C VAL A 36 3.18 2.37 19.13
N THR A 37 3.56 2.14 17.88
CA THR A 37 3.64 3.18 16.85
C THR A 37 2.35 3.20 16.05
N LEU A 38 1.66 4.33 16.09
CA LEU A 38 0.42 4.59 15.37
C LEU A 38 0.65 5.52 14.18
N GLN A 39 -0.02 5.23 13.07
CA GLN A 39 -0.05 6.07 11.87
C GLN A 39 -1.48 6.51 11.58
N ASN A 40 -1.71 7.80 11.36
CA ASN A 40 -3.02 8.29 10.92
C ASN A 40 -3.36 7.77 9.50
N ILE A 41 -4.58 7.28 9.31
CA ILE A 41 -5.05 6.78 8.01
C ILE A 41 -5.23 7.91 6.99
N ASP A 42 -5.69 9.09 7.42
CA ASP A 42 -5.89 10.25 6.54
C ASP A 42 -4.56 10.93 6.16
N ASN A 43 -3.56 10.83 7.04
CA ASN A 43 -2.26 11.46 6.86
C ASN A 43 -1.12 10.48 7.16
N PRO A 44 -0.55 9.82 6.15
CA PRO A 44 0.47 8.80 6.34
C PRO A 44 1.79 9.34 6.90
N LEU A 45 2.01 10.66 6.87
CA LEU A 45 3.18 11.30 7.49
C LEU A 45 2.99 11.52 9.00
N SER A 46 1.75 11.45 9.50
CA SER A 46 1.45 11.63 10.92
C SER A 46 1.62 10.31 11.65
N LEU A 47 2.82 10.14 12.20
CA LEU A 47 3.25 8.99 12.98
C LEU A 47 3.54 9.44 14.41
N PHE A 48 3.10 8.67 15.40
CA PHE A 48 3.46 8.93 16.78
C PHE A 48 3.56 7.64 17.58
N GLU A 49 4.35 7.70 18.66
CA GLU A 49 4.54 6.60 19.57
C GLU A 49 3.72 6.82 20.84
N THR A 50 3.07 5.77 21.31
CA THR A 50 2.30 5.75 22.55
C THR A 50 2.55 4.45 23.30
N THR A 51 2.15 4.39 24.57
CA THR A 51 2.20 3.14 25.32
C THR A 51 0.84 2.44 25.29
N ALA A 52 0.82 1.12 25.38
CA ALA A 52 -0.43 0.34 25.45
C ALA A 52 -1.36 0.83 26.58
N GLN A 53 -0.77 1.23 27.72
CA GLN A 53 -1.50 1.79 28.85
C GLN A 53 -2.18 3.13 28.51
N LYS A 54 -1.47 4.04 27.83
CA LYS A 54 -2.03 5.32 27.39
C LYS A 54 -3.09 5.14 26.32
N LEU A 55 -2.91 4.16 25.44
CA LEU A 55 -3.87 3.83 24.41
C LEU A 55 -5.22 3.44 25.03
N ALA A 56 -5.21 2.56 26.03
CA ALA A 56 -6.41 2.15 26.75
C ALA A 56 -7.02 3.28 27.60
N SER A 57 -6.21 4.12 28.26
CA SER A 57 -6.72 5.17 29.15
C SER A 57 -7.20 6.44 28.43
N SER A 58 -6.69 6.72 27.24
CA SER A 58 -6.97 7.98 26.52
C SER A 58 -8.12 7.92 25.52
N GLY A 59 -8.96 6.89 25.64
CA GLY A 59 -10.21 6.75 24.88
C GLY A 59 -10.04 6.25 23.45
N TYR A 60 -8.93 5.57 23.13
CA TYR A 60 -8.84 4.86 21.85
C TYR A 60 -9.63 3.56 21.92
N ILE A 61 -10.44 3.32 20.88
CA ILE A 61 -11.26 2.13 20.75
C ILE A 61 -10.70 1.29 19.62
N ARG A 62 -10.57 -0.02 19.85
CA ARG A 62 -10.15 -0.96 18.81
C ARG A 62 -11.32 -1.17 17.84
N ILE A 63 -11.12 -0.78 16.57
CA ILE A 63 -12.14 -0.84 15.51
C ILE A 63 -11.99 -2.12 14.69
N SER A 64 -10.76 -2.52 14.39
CA SER A 64 -10.47 -3.76 13.68
C SER A 64 -9.34 -4.52 14.35
N GLN A 65 -9.55 -5.81 14.54
CA GLN A 65 -8.53 -6.79 14.97
C GLN A 65 -7.86 -7.49 13.79
N THR A 66 -8.51 -7.47 12.63
CA THR A 66 -8.06 -8.22 11.45
C THR A 66 -7.17 -7.32 10.59
N PRO A 67 -5.93 -7.73 10.30
CA PRO A 67 -5.08 -7.01 9.37
C PRO A 67 -5.62 -7.22 7.95
N TYR A 68 -5.91 -6.14 7.23
CA TYR A 68 -6.04 -6.19 5.76
C TYR A 68 -4.65 -6.15 5.09
N ILE A 69 -3.58 -6.02 5.88
CA ILE A 69 -2.21 -5.82 5.42
C ILE A 69 -1.39 -7.02 5.88
N ASP A 70 -1.04 -7.87 4.93
CA ASP A 70 -0.10 -8.97 5.14
C ASP A 70 1.29 -8.35 5.44
N LEU A 71 1.71 -8.40 6.70
CA LEU A 71 3.01 -7.87 7.15
C LEU A 71 4.14 -8.88 6.98
N GLU A 72 3.79 -10.13 6.69
CA GLU A 72 4.72 -11.14 6.18
C GLU A 72 5.12 -10.72 4.76
N ALA A 73 6.21 -9.97 4.64
CA ALA A 73 6.84 -9.71 3.36
C ALA A 73 7.42 -11.03 2.81
N ALA A 74 6.57 -11.87 2.21
CA ALA A 74 6.94 -13.15 1.62
C ALA A 74 8.01 -13.03 0.50
N THR A 75 8.29 -11.80 0.05
CA THR A 75 9.40 -11.52 -0.85
C THR A 75 10.26 -10.37 -0.31
N PRO A 76 11.55 -10.59 -0.01
CA PRO A 76 12.47 -9.50 0.28
C PRO A 76 12.56 -8.61 -0.95
N LYS A 77 12.51 -7.28 -0.75
CA LYS A 77 12.64 -6.24 -1.78
C LYS A 77 13.66 -6.60 -2.86
N ARG A 78 13.20 -7.16 -3.96
CA ARG A 78 13.87 -7.12 -5.25
C ARG A 78 12.90 -6.40 -6.17
N ARG A 79 13.18 -5.12 -6.45
CA ARG A 79 12.58 -4.42 -7.60
C ARG A 79 13.00 -5.21 -8.84
N LYS A 80 12.28 -6.27 -9.19
CA LYS A 80 12.27 -6.76 -10.55
C LYS A 80 11.52 -5.69 -11.34
N ALA A 81 12.14 -5.21 -12.42
CA ALA A 81 11.48 -4.36 -13.39
C ALA A 81 10.07 -4.94 -13.64
N ALA A 82 9.06 -4.06 -13.64
CA ALA A 82 7.68 -4.46 -13.89
C ALA A 82 7.68 -5.41 -15.09
N LYS A 83 7.35 -6.68 -14.84
CA LYS A 83 7.16 -7.63 -15.93
C LYS A 83 6.06 -7.01 -16.77
N LYS A 84 6.35 -6.71 -18.05
CA LYS A 84 5.36 -6.11 -18.95
C LYS A 84 4.04 -6.88 -18.74
N PRO A 85 2.91 -6.19 -18.53
CA PRO A 85 1.65 -6.86 -18.28
C PRO A 85 1.47 -7.94 -19.34
N THR A 86 1.23 -9.16 -18.90
CA THR A 86 1.02 -10.29 -19.81
C THR A 86 -0.25 -9.95 -20.60
N ARG A 87 -0.09 -9.68 -21.90
CA ARG A 87 -1.17 -9.20 -22.76
C ARG A 87 -2.31 -10.23 -22.74
N CYS A 88 -3.54 -9.73 -22.83
CA CYS A 88 -4.75 -10.55 -22.75
C CYS A 88 -4.71 -11.62 -23.86
N PRO A 89 -4.87 -12.92 -23.55
CA PRO A 89 -4.81 -13.99 -24.55
C PRO A 89 -5.96 -13.96 -25.56
N LEU A 90 -6.96 -13.11 -25.36
CA LEU A 90 -8.14 -12.95 -26.22
C LEU A 90 -8.03 -11.75 -27.18
N THR A 91 -6.98 -10.95 -27.09
CA THR A 91 -6.74 -9.84 -28.02
C THR A 91 -5.67 -10.23 -29.02
N PHE A 92 -6.06 -10.41 -30.28
CA PHE A 92 -5.13 -10.66 -31.38
C PHE A 92 -4.24 -9.42 -31.58
N ASP A 93 -2.94 -9.59 -31.37
CA ASP A 93 -1.97 -8.48 -31.34
C ASP A 93 -1.23 -8.39 -32.67
N PHE A 94 -1.74 -7.55 -33.59
CA PHE A 94 -1.13 -7.30 -34.90
C PHE A 94 0.24 -6.61 -34.84
N LEU A 95 0.75 -6.28 -33.65
CA LEU A 95 2.01 -5.57 -33.43
C LEU A 95 3.10 -6.46 -32.81
N GLU A 96 2.85 -7.75 -32.55
CA GLU A 96 3.80 -8.63 -31.87
C GLU A 96 5.12 -8.83 -32.64
N ASP A 97 5.06 -8.89 -33.97
CA ASP A 97 6.23 -9.09 -34.84
C ASP A 97 6.95 -7.79 -35.24
N ARG A 98 6.43 -6.61 -34.86
CA ARG A 98 7.04 -5.33 -35.27
C ARG A 98 8.19 -4.96 -34.34
N ALA A 99 9.35 -4.68 -34.91
CA ALA A 99 10.45 -4.06 -34.15
C ALA A 99 10.04 -2.64 -33.72
N ASP A 100 10.42 -2.22 -32.51
CA ASP A 100 10.09 -0.88 -31.94
C ASP A 100 10.53 0.30 -32.85
N SER A 101 11.42 0.05 -33.82
CA SER A 101 11.95 1.02 -34.78
C SER A 101 11.17 1.09 -36.11
N GLU A 102 10.20 0.22 -36.35
CA GLU A 102 9.41 0.24 -37.58
C GLU A 102 8.37 1.37 -37.53
N ARG A 103 8.44 2.28 -38.50
CA ARG A 103 7.40 3.30 -38.69
C ARG A 103 6.11 2.60 -39.14
N PRO A 104 4.93 3.03 -38.64
CA PRO A 104 3.66 2.49 -39.10
C PRO A 104 3.54 2.66 -40.61
N ALA A 105 3.13 1.60 -41.31
CA ALA A 105 2.83 1.69 -42.73
C ALA A 105 1.77 2.80 -42.93
N PRO A 106 1.96 3.69 -43.93
CA PRO A 106 1.00 4.75 -44.19
C PRO A 106 -0.37 4.14 -44.49
N ILE A 107 -1.38 4.57 -43.73
CA ILE A 107 -2.75 4.06 -43.80
C ILE A 107 -3.41 4.42 -45.15
N LEU A 108 -2.87 5.43 -45.84
CA LEU A 108 -3.33 5.89 -47.13
C LEU A 108 -2.26 5.59 -48.19
N PRO A 109 -2.63 5.01 -49.36
CA PRO A 109 -1.74 4.97 -50.49
C PRO A 109 -1.38 6.41 -50.88
N ASP A 110 -0.10 6.64 -51.17
CA ASP A 110 0.41 7.95 -51.54
C ASP A 110 -0.31 8.45 -52.80
N LEU A 111 -1.17 9.45 -52.63
CA LEU A 111 -2.04 9.99 -53.69
C LEU A 111 -1.25 10.80 -54.74
N PHE A 112 0.06 10.98 -54.57
CA PHE A 112 0.90 11.82 -55.42
C PHE A 112 2.12 11.12 -56.04
N SER A 113 2.22 9.79 -55.96
CA SER A 113 3.26 9.06 -56.68
C SER A 113 2.89 8.93 -58.18
N PRO A 114 3.70 9.48 -59.11
CA PRO A 114 3.45 9.31 -60.55
C PRO A 114 3.76 7.87 -60.98
N ALA A 115 2.92 7.36 -61.89
CA ALA A 115 3.02 6.03 -62.50
C ALA A 115 4.31 5.83 -63.31
#